data_AF-A0A2Z2MGI6-F1
#
_entry.id   AF-A0A2Z2MGI6-F1
#
_cell.length_a   1.000
_cell.length_b   1.000
_cell.length_c   1.000
_cell.angle_alpha   90.00
_cell.angle_beta   90.00
_cell.angle_gamma   90.00
#
_symmetry.space_group_name_H-M   'P 1'
#
loop_
_entity.id
_entity.type
_entity.pdbx_description
1 polymer ?
#
loop_
_entity_poly.entity_id
_entity_poly.type
_entity_poly.pdbx_seq_one_letter_code
_entity_poly.pdbx_strand_id
1 'polypeptide(L)'
;MGHRKNALLAGEREFLLIGAGLVALSAYFGPAGLLAFGIGIILYTWGLYLWSVDIDSRPLILFIAEAGLMTAGILAINWWIHRTALSPTWGFGRMVFTLLAGYPFFVAAAVLYRIRMGIFAGETEELGFNLAGNVVLIGALLFPLLIGVPLFTLGRFIEMFYLWKMPLIGSRVDYLPFAAIKKIGGIALSALLIGGLAYYAVTPDYDFSIVNEAEKIALYGKAKGSLLDLTLLYAPRTCGSNYKVTKEGIVMTYSAHTCEVEVYVDGNKLNTGTYEAMEASGALENLFGTPGVGIVRITFQAPGNASTVVVSFEGEENVTFQLPLKR
;
A
#
# COMPACT_ATOMS: atom_id res chain seq x y z
N MET A 1 39.79 -18.32 -19.47
CA MET A 1 39.33 -18.08 -18.09
C MET A 1 38.36 -19.20 -17.74
N GLY A 2 38.69 -20.04 -16.76
CA GLY A 2 37.92 -21.24 -16.47
C GLY A 2 36.69 -20.93 -15.62
N HIS A 3 35.50 -21.25 -16.13
CA HIS A 3 34.29 -21.31 -15.30
C HIS A 3 34.48 -22.40 -14.24
N ARG A 4 34.59 -22.02 -12.95
CA ARG A 4 34.37 -23.00 -11.87
C ARG A 4 32.89 -23.37 -11.90
N LYS A 5 32.61 -24.59 -12.33
CA LYS A 5 31.30 -25.22 -12.22
C LYS A 5 31.22 -25.85 -10.83
N ASN A 6 30.37 -25.31 -9.99
CA ASN A 6 30.07 -25.92 -8.69
C ASN A 6 28.78 -26.71 -8.84
N ALA A 7 28.78 -27.95 -8.34
CA ALA A 7 27.55 -28.72 -8.24
C ALA A 7 26.66 -28.06 -7.20
N LEU A 8 25.42 -27.78 -7.58
CA LEU A 8 24.38 -27.34 -6.65
C LEU A 8 24.05 -28.49 -5.71
N LEU A 9 24.08 -28.23 -4.41
CA LEU A 9 23.55 -29.20 -3.46
C LEU A 9 22.05 -29.33 -3.69
N ALA A 10 21.53 -30.57 -3.63
CA ALA A 10 20.12 -30.87 -3.90
C ALA A 10 19.15 -29.98 -3.09
N GLY A 11 19.54 -29.57 -1.88
CA GLY A 11 18.76 -28.69 -1.02
C GLY A 11 18.60 -27.25 -1.54
N GLU A 12 19.57 -26.69 -2.27
CA GLU A 12 19.53 -25.28 -2.71
C GLU A 12 18.34 -25.00 -3.62
N ARG A 13 18.22 -25.81 -4.68
CA ARG A 13 17.14 -25.72 -5.65
C ARG A 13 15.79 -26.00 -5.02
N GLU A 14 15.71 -26.98 -4.11
CA GLU A 14 14.47 -27.35 -3.43
C GLU A 14 13.95 -26.21 -2.55
N PHE A 15 14.82 -25.55 -1.78
CA PHE A 15 14.43 -24.40 -0.97
C PHE A 15 13.98 -23.21 -1.82
N LEU A 16 14.70 -22.90 -2.91
CA LEU A 16 14.30 -21.85 -3.85
C LEU A 16 12.95 -22.16 -4.51
N LEU A 17 12.74 -23.40 -4.96
CA LEU A 17 11.52 -23.82 -5.64
C LEU A 17 10.31 -23.78 -4.70
N ILE A 18 10.41 -24.43 -3.53
CA ILE A 18 9.34 -24.46 -2.53
C ILE A 18 9.04 -23.04 -2.05
N GLY A 19 10.08 -22.25 -1.77
CA GLY A 19 9.95 -20.87 -1.35
C GLY A 19 9.22 -20.01 -2.40
N ALA A 20 9.65 -20.05 -3.65
CA ALA A 20 9.04 -19.32 -4.76
C ALA A 20 7.58 -19.75 -4.98
N GLY A 21 7.31 -21.06 -4.91
CA GLY A 21 5.96 -21.60 -5.07
C GLY A 21 5.01 -21.16 -3.96
N LEU A 22 5.45 -21.21 -2.70
CA LEU A 22 4.64 -20.74 -1.58
C LEU A 22 4.35 -19.24 -1.66
N VAL A 23 5.34 -18.43 -2.07
CA VAL A 23 5.14 -16.99 -2.28
C VAL A 23 4.17 -16.74 -3.44
N ALA A 24 4.31 -17.41 -4.58
CA ALA A 24 3.42 -17.25 -5.72
C ALA A 24 1.97 -17.67 -5.41
N LEU A 25 1.80 -18.78 -4.69
CA LEU A 25 0.48 -19.30 -4.31
C LEU A 25 -0.18 -18.48 -3.20
N SER A 26 0.58 -17.84 -2.32
CA SER A 26 0.04 -17.08 -1.18
C SER A 26 -0.98 -16.01 -1.60
N ALA A 27 -0.80 -15.41 -2.78
CA ALA A 27 -1.69 -14.38 -3.31
C ALA A 27 -3.14 -14.86 -3.54
N TYR A 28 -3.36 -16.17 -3.66
CA TYR A 28 -4.68 -16.75 -3.96
C TYR A 28 -5.49 -17.12 -2.71
N PHE A 29 -4.86 -17.14 -1.53
CA PHE A 29 -5.49 -17.59 -0.28
C PHE A 29 -5.82 -16.44 0.69
N GLY A 30 -5.75 -15.18 0.22
CA GLY A 30 -6.08 -14.01 1.03
C GLY A 30 -5.30 -13.96 2.35
N PRO A 31 -5.94 -13.61 3.49
CA PRO A 31 -5.27 -13.57 4.79
C PRO A 31 -4.65 -14.91 5.23
N ALA A 32 -5.27 -16.04 4.89
CA ALA A 32 -4.71 -17.37 5.18
C ALA A 32 -3.40 -17.63 4.41
N GLY A 33 -3.20 -16.94 3.28
CA GLY A 33 -1.97 -16.95 2.51
C GLY A 33 -0.76 -16.33 3.22
N LEU A 34 -0.95 -15.55 4.30
CA LEU A 34 0.16 -14.90 5.01
C LEU A 34 1.16 -15.89 5.62
N LEU A 35 0.69 -17.04 6.12
CA LEU A 35 1.57 -18.09 6.64
C LEU A 35 2.40 -18.71 5.50
N ALA A 36 1.75 -19.03 4.38
CA ALA A 36 2.43 -19.54 3.19
C ALA A 36 3.46 -18.52 2.66
N PHE A 37 3.10 -17.23 2.62
CA PHE A 37 4.00 -16.15 2.23
C PHE A 37 5.23 -16.07 3.16
N GLY A 38 5.02 -16.07 4.48
CA GLY A 38 6.09 -15.97 5.46
C GLY A 38 7.05 -17.17 5.40
N ILE A 39 6.50 -18.39 5.39
CA ILE A 39 7.30 -19.62 5.22
C ILE A 39 8.02 -19.61 3.87
N GLY A 40 7.32 -19.21 2.81
CA GLY A 40 7.87 -19.11 1.46
C GLY A 40 9.07 -18.17 1.38
N ILE A 41 8.99 -16.98 2.00
CA ILE A 41 10.11 -16.05 2.08
C ILE A 41 11.28 -16.67 2.84
N ILE A 42 11.04 -17.32 3.98
CA ILE A 42 12.11 -17.94 4.80
C ILE A 42 12.84 -18.99 3.97
N LEU A 43 12.11 -19.90 3.33
CA LEU A 43 12.70 -20.97 2.51
C LEU A 43 13.44 -20.40 1.30
N TYR A 44 12.86 -19.42 0.60
CA TYR A 44 13.50 -18.80 -0.55
C TYR A 44 14.79 -18.05 -0.15
N THR A 45 14.77 -17.33 0.98
CA THR A 45 15.96 -16.67 1.54
C THR A 45 17.02 -17.68 1.91
N TRP A 46 16.63 -18.81 2.50
CA TRP A 46 17.56 -19.88 2.86
C TRP A 46 18.20 -20.51 1.62
N GLY A 47 17.42 -20.78 0.57
CA GLY A 47 17.94 -21.24 -0.72
C GLY A 47 18.92 -20.25 -1.34
N LEU A 48 18.63 -18.94 -1.29
CA LEU A 48 19.56 -17.89 -1.72
C LEU A 48 20.81 -17.77 -0.84
N TYR A 49 20.68 -18.05 0.46
CA TYR A 49 21.82 -18.07 1.36
C TYR A 49 22.78 -19.20 1.01
N LEU A 50 22.28 -20.41 0.78
CA LEU A 50 23.12 -21.52 0.33
C LEU A 50 23.76 -21.22 -1.03
N TRP A 51 22.98 -20.69 -1.98
CA TRP A 51 23.51 -20.19 -3.27
C TRP A 51 24.64 -19.16 -3.09
N SER A 52 24.52 -18.28 -2.08
CA SER A 52 25.53 -17.25 -1.79
C SER A 52 26.86 -17.81 -1.29
N VAL A 53 26.82 -18.97 -0.63
CA VAL A 53 28.00 -19.67 -0.13
C VAL A 53 28.67 -20.43 -1.28
N ASP A 54 27.87 -21.08 -2.12
CA ASP A 54 28.37 -22.04 -3.09
C ASP A 54 28.65 -21.45 -4.48
N ILE A 55 27.94 -20.38 -4.90
CA ILE A 55 28.03 -19.84 -6.26
C ILE A 55 28.27 -18.33 -6.27
N ASP A 56 27.32 -17.54 -5.78
CA ASP A 56 27.35 -16.08 -5.89
C ASP A 56 26.44 -15.40 -4.86
N SER A 57 26.97 -14.40 -4.15
CA SER A 57 26.22 -13.68 -3.13
C SER A 57 25.33 -12.55 -3.65
N ARG A 58 25.51 -12.12 -4.91
CA ARG A 58 24.75 -11.01 -5.50
C ARG A 58 23.22 -11.25 -5.50
N PRO A 59 22.69 -12.44 -5.84
CA PRO A 59 21.25 -12.70 -5.77
C PRO A 59 20.62 -12.50 -4.38
N LEU A 60 21.33 -12.86 -3.30
CA LEU A 60 20.87 -12.68 -1.93
C LEU A 60 20.79 -11.19 -1.56
N ILE A 61 21.85 -10.43 -1.87
CA ILE A 61 21.90 -8.98 -1.58
C ILE A 61 20.78 -8.26 -2.34
N LEU A 62 20.58 -8.59 -3.62
CA LEU A 62 19.50 -8.01 -4.42
C LEU A 62 18.12 -8.35 -3.87
N PHE A 63 17.92 -9.57 -3.35
CA PHE A 63 16.66 -9.96 -2.73
C PHE A 63 16.38 -9.19 -1.44
N ILE A 64 17.38 -9.00 -0.57
CA ILE A 64 17.22 -8.23 0.66
C ILE A 64 16.87 -6.77 0.33
N ALA A 65 17.55 -6.18 -0.66
CA ALA A 65 17.24 -4.83 -1.13
C ALA A 65 15.85 -4.73 -1.78
N GLU A 66 15.44 -5.73 -2.57
CA GLU A 66 14.09 -5.85 -3.14
C GLU A 66 13.03 -5.89 -2.02
N ALA A 67 13.22 -6.75 -1.01
CA ALA A 67 12.33 -6.87 0.13
C ALA A 67 12.23 -5.55 0.92
N GLY A 68 13.36 -4.89 1.18
CA GLY A 68 13.39 -3.58 1.84
C GLY A 68 12.61 -2.51 1.07
N LEU A 69 12.75 -2.46 -0.26
CA LEU A 69 11.97 -1.55 -1.10
C LEU A 69 10.47 -1.91 -1.09
N MET A 70 10.10 -3.18 -1.19
CA MET A 70 8.71 -3.62 -1.10
C MET A 70 8.08 -3.22 0.24
N THR A 71 8.80 -3.43 1.36
CA THR A 71 8.36 -3.00 2.69
C THR A 71 8.22 -1.48 2.76
N ALA A 72 9.19 -0.71 2.24
CA ALA A 72 9.09 0.75 2.19
C ALA A 72 7.88 1.22 1.37
N GLY A 73 7.57 0.55 0.24
CA GLY A 73 6.38 0.82 -0.57
C GLY A 73 5.09 0.55 0.19
N ILE A 74 5.01 -0.57 0.93
CA ILE A 74 3.85 -0.90 1.77
C ILE A 74 3.69 0.13 2.89
N LEU A 75 4.78 0.56 3.54
CA LEU A 75 4.75 1.60 4.58
C LEU A 75 4.30 2.95 4.00
N ALA A 76 4.80 3.31 2.82
CA ALA A 76 4.39 4.53 2.12
C ALA A 76 2.89 4.49 1.75
N ILE A 77 2.41 3.35 1.28
CA ILE A 77 0.97 3.11 1.06
C ILE A 77 0.21 3.28 2.36
N ASN A 78 0.59 2.60 3.45
CA ASN A 78 -0.13 2.67 4.71
C ASN A 78 -0.21 4.12 5.25
N TRP A 79 0.91 4.84 5.21
CA TRP A 79 0.99 6.25 5.56
C TRP A 79 0.07 7.13 4.69
N TRP A 80 -0.02 6.82 3.41
CA TRP A 80 -0.82 7.57 2.45
C TRP A 80 -2.32 7.27 2.51
N ILE A 81 -2.70 6.01 2.77
CA ILE A 81 -4.10 5.63 3.01
C ILE A 81 -4.64 6.45 4.19
N HIS A 82 -3.83 6.65 5.24
CA HIS A 82 -4.19 7.51 6.37
C HIS A 82 -4.58 8.94 5.96
N ARG A 83 -3.87 9.53 4.98
CA ARG A 83 -4.19 10.87 4.46
C ARG A 83 -5.35 10.89 3.47
N THR A 84 -5.42 9.93 2.55
CA THR A 84 -6.44 9.91 1.49
C THR A 84 -7.80 9.41 1.96
N ALA A 85 -7.87 8.66 3.06
CA ALA A 85 -9.14 8.32 3.72
C ALA A 85 -9.93 9.57 4.16
N LEU A 86 -9.25 10.70 4.29
CA LEU A 86 -9.82 12.00 4.65
C LEU A 86 -10.38 12.75 3.45
N SER A 87 -10.11 12.30 2.22
CA SER A 87 -10.59 12.92 0.97
C SER A 87 -11.99 12.45 0.53
N PRO A 88 -12.79 13.31 -0.14
CA PRO A 88 -14.14 13.02 -0.63
C PRO A 88 -14.23 12.08 -1.84
N THR A 89 -13.12 11.61 -2.40
CA THR A 89 -13.16 10.78 -3.62
C THR A 89 -13.39 9.31 -3.28
N TRP A 90 -14.64 8.86 -3.45
CA TRP A 90 -15.03 7.46 -3.32
C TRP A 90 -14.89 6.70 -4.66
N GLY A 91 -14.31 5.48 -4.64
CA GLY A 91 -14.31 4.55 -5.78
C GLY A 91 -12.94 4.07 -6.27
N PHE A 92 -12.90 3.45 -7.46
CA PHE A 92 -11.72 2.91 -8.17
C PHE A 92 -10.51 3.87 -8.17
N GLY A 93 -10.77 5.18 -8.26
CA GLY A 93 -9.74 6.22 -8.15
C GLY A 93 -8.92 6.11 -6.87
N ARG A 94 -9.54 5.86 -5.70
CA ARG A 94 -8.83 5.72 -4.42
C ARG A 94 -7.85 4.54 -4.43
N MET A 95 -8.21 3.43 -5.07
CA MET A 95 -7.34 2.26 -5.19
C MET A 95 -6.11 2.60 -6.05
N VAL A 96 -6.32 3.22 -7.20
CA VAL A 96 -5.24 3.67 -8.09
C VAL A 96 -4.35 4.71 -7.40
N PHE A 97 -4.93 5.70 -6.72
CA PHE A 97 -4.21 6.75 -6.00
C PHE A 97 -3.44 6.24 -4.79
N THR A 98 -3.96 5.22 -4.12
CA THR A 98 -3.25 4.56 -3.03
C THR A 98 -2.01 3.84 -3.55
N LEU A 99 -2.14 3.13 -4.67
CA LEU A 99 -1.04 2.39 -5.28
C LEU A 99 0.06 3.31 -5.83
N LEU A 100 -0.26 4.54 -6.22
CA LEU A 100 0.72 5.54 -6.66
C LEU A 100 1.75 5.89 -5.58
N ALA A 101 1.38 5.86 -4.30
CA ALA A 101 2.32 6.12 -3.21
C ALA A 101 3.41 5.03 -3.08
N GLY A 102 3.05 3.77 -3.34
CA GLY A 102 3.99 2.65 -3.35
C GLY A 102 4.70 2.45 -4.69
N TYR A 103 4.18 3.01 -5.78
CA TYR A 103 4.66 2.83 -7.15
C TYR A 103 6.19 2.97 -7.34
N PRO A 104 6.85 4.05 -6.88
CA PRO A 104 8.30 4.19 -7.10
C PRO A 104 9.10 3.06 -6.43
N PHE A 105 8.66 2.61 -5.25
CA PHE A 105 9.29 1.53 -4.51
C PHE A 105 9.09 0.18 -5.22
N PHE A 106 7.87 -0.08 -5.71
CA PHE A 106 7.56 -1.32 -6.44
C PHE A 106 8.29 -1.41 -7.77
N VAL A 107 8.40 -0.30 -8.51
CA VAL A 107 9.18 -0.26 -9.75
C VAL A 107 10.67 -0.48 -9.45
N ALA A 108 11.23 0.18 -8.42
CA ALA A 108 12.62 -0.04 -8.02
C ALA A 108 12.88 -1.49 -7.60
N ALA A 109 11.98 -2.09 -6.80
CA ALA A 109 12.05 -3.49 -6.41
C ALA A 109 11.99 -4.43 -7.62
N ALA A 110 11.07 -4.18 -8.58
CA ALA A 110 10.95 -4.97 -9.80
C ALA A 110 12.21 -4.87 -10.70
N VAL A 111 12.89 -3.73 -10.67
CA VAL A 111 14.18 -3.58 -11.35
C VAL A 111 15.26 -4.43 -10.69
N LEU A 112 15.37 -4.42 -9.36
CA LEU A 112 16.31 -5.31 -8.65
C LEU A 112 15.99 -6.78 -8.91
N TYR A 113 14.71 -7.15 -8.88
CA TYR A 113 14.23 -8.48 -9.23
C TYR A 113 14.69 -8.88 -10.64
N ARG A 114 14.53 -8.00 -11.64
CA ARG A 114 14.98 -8.24 -13.01
C ARG A 114 16.50 -8.44 -13.10
N ILE A 115 17.29 -7.67 -12.36
CA ILE A 115 18.75 -7.85 -12.31
C ILE A 115 19.07 -9.23 -11.75
N ARG A 116 18.45 -9.61 -10.62
CA ARG A 116 18.66 -10.92 -9.99
C ARG A 116 18.32 -12.06 -10.95
N MET A 117 17.18 -11.97 -11.63
CA MET A 117 16.80 -12.97 -12.62
C MET A 117 17.77 -13.04 -13.80
N GLY A 118 18.36 -11.91 -14.20
CA GLY A 118 19.44 -11.88 -15.20
C GLY A 118 20.71 -12.59 -14.73
N ILE A 119 21.03 -12.52 -13.43
CA ILE A 119 22.12 -13.29 -12.82
C ILE A 119 21.79 -14.77 -12.90
N PHE A 120 20.60 -15.20 -12.46
CA PHE A 120 20.19 -16.60 -12.58
C PHE A 120 20.23 -17.10 -14.03
N ALA A 121 19.74 -16.31 -15.00
CA ALA A 121 19.80 -16.68 -16.42
C ALA A 121 21.25 -16.87 -16.90
N GLY A 122 22.18 -16.03 -16.44
CA GLY A 122 23.60 -16.18 -16.76
C GLY A 122 24.23 -17.41 -16.10
N GLU A 123 23.93 -17.64 -14.82
CA GLU A 123 24.57 -18.69 -14.02
C GLU A 123 24.03 -20.10 -14.30
N THR A 124 22.81 -20.18 -14.82
CA THR A 124 22.11 -21.43 -15.12
C THR A 124 21.92 -21.69 -16.62
N GLU A 125 22.26 -20.72 -17.46
CA GLU A 125 22.01 -20.71 -18.92
C GLU A 125 20.51 -20.78 -19.30
N GLU A 126 19.60 -20.65 -18.33
CA GLU A 126 18.15 -20.67 -18.55
C GLU A 126 17.61 -19.25 -18.82
N LEU A 127 17.39 -18.94 -20.11
CA LEU A 127 16.82 -17.65 -20.54
C LEU A 127 15.42 -17.36 -19.97
N GLY A 128 14.73 -18.38 -19.46
CA GLY A 128 13.45 -18.26 -18.79
C GLY A 128 13.44 -17.31 -17.59
N PHE A 129 14.56 -17.18 -16.88
CA PHE A 129 14.67 -16.20 -15.80
C PHE A 129 14.64 -14.76 -16.34
N ASN A 130 15.25 -14.48 -17.49
CA ASN A 130 15.14 -13.15 -18.12
C ASN A 130 13.69 -12.81 -18.46
N LEU A 131 12.91 -13.80 -18.91
CA LEU A 131 11.47 -13.62 -19.15
C LEU A 131 10.74 -13.30 -17.85
N ALA A 132 10.97 -14.05 -16.77
CA ALA A 132 10.38 -13.76 -15.45
C ALA A 132 10.68 -12.32 -15.00
N GLY A 133 11.95 -11.91 -15.05
CA GLY A 133 12.38 -10.55 -14.71
C GLY A 133 11.72 -9.45 -15.54
N ASN A 134 11.60 -9.66 -16.86
CA ASN A 134 10.94 -8.70 -17.75
C ASN A 134 9.43 -8.60 -17.48
N VAL A 135 8.76 -9.74 -17.27
CA VAL A 135 7.31 -9.78 -17.00
C VAL A 135 6.99 -9.10 -15.67
N VAL A 136 7.78 -9.34 -14.62
CA VAL A 136 7.65 -8.65 -13.33
C VAL A 136 7.85 -7.13 -13.47
N LEU A 137 8.85 -6.69 -14.23
CA LEU A 137 9.08 -5.26 -14.47
C LEU A 137 7.91 -4.61 -15.23
N ILE A 138 7.41 -5.25 -16.28
CA ILE A 138 6.23 -4.76 -17.02
C ILE A 138 5.02 -4.70 -16.08
N GLY A 139 4.80 -5.74 -15.27
CA GLY A 139 3.75 -5.76 -14.26
C GLY A 139 3.85 -4.60 -13.26
N ALA A 140 5.05 -4.32 -12.75
CA ALA A 140 5.28 -3.20 -11.85
C ALA A 140 5.07 -1.83 -12.51
N LEU A 141 5.44 -1.67 -13.79
CA LEU A 141 5.20 -0.43 -14.52
C LEU A 141 3.70 -0.17 -14.77
N LEU A 142 2.92 -1.24 -14.96
CA LEU A 142 1.47 -1.20 -15.16
C LEU A 142 0.66 -1.35 -13.86
N PHE A 143 1.31 -1.34 -12.70
CA PHE A 143 0.67 -1.52 -11.39
C PHE A 143 -0.47 -0.53 -11.12
N PRO A 144 -0.36 0.78 -11.50
CA PRO A 144 -1.45 1.74 -11.34
C PRO A 144 -2.71 1.40 -12.14
N LEU A 145 -2.61 0.59 -13.19
CA LEU A 145 -3.73 0.17 -14.03
C LEU A 145 -4.40 -1.13 -13.55
N LEU A 146 -3.97 -1.67 -12.40
CA LEU A 146 -4.37 -2.97 -11.83
C LEU A 146 -4.05 -4.21 -12.68
N ILE A 147 -4.00 -4.11 -14.02
CA ILE A 147 -3.53 -5.16 -14.93
C ILE A 147 -2.05 -5.51 -14.68
N GLY A 148 -1.31 -4.62 -14.04
CA GLY A 148 0.05 -4.90 -13.57
C GLY A 148 0.13 -6.01 -12.52
N VAL A 149 -0.90 -6.18 -11.68
CA VAL A 149 -0.94 -7.20 -10.62
C VAL A 149 -0.89 -8.63 -11.19
N PRO A 150 -1.78 -9.04 -12.12
CA PRO A 150 -1.71 -10.38 -12.69
C PRO A 150 -0.42 -10.62 -13.49
N LEU A 151 0.14 -9.59 -14.15
CA LEU A 151 1.43 -9.71 -14.83
C LEU A 151 2.59 -9.91 -13.84
N PHE A 152 2.61 -9.18 -12.73
CA PHE A 152 3.59 -9.37 -11.67
C PHE A 152 3.55 -10.80 -11.13
N THR A 153 2.35 -11.30 -10.84
CA THR A 153 2.14 -12.68 -10.37
C THR A 153 2.56 -13.71 -11.41
N LEU A 154 2.22 -13.50 -12.69
CA LEU A 154 2.64 -14.38 -13.79
C LEU A 154 4.17 -14.48 -13.86
N GLY A 155 4.89 -13.37 -13.69
CA GLY A 155 6.35 -13.37 -13.64
C GLY A 155 6.92 -14.26 -12.53
N ARG A 156 6.27 -14.30 -11.35
CA ARG A 156 6.63 -15.22 -10.26
C ARG A 156 6.37 -16.68 -10.58
N PHE A 157 5.29 -16.99 -11.30
CA PHE A 157 5.05 -18.35 -11.79
C PHE A 157 6.08 -18.79 -12.83
N ILE A 158 6.50 -17.87 -13.70
CA ILE A 158 7.57 -18.13 -14.68
C ILE A 158 8.87 -18.46 -13.93
N GLU A 159 9.26 -17.66 -12.94
CA GLU A 159 10.42 -17.97 -12.07
C GLU A 159 10.32 -19.37 -11.46
N MET A 160 9.19 -19.70 -10.80
CA MET A 160 8.97 -21.01 -10.20
C MET A 160 9.13 -22.15 -11.21
N PHE A 161 8.57 -21.99 -12.41
CA PHE A 161 8.67 -22.99 -13.47
C PHE A 161 10.11 -23.22 -13.93
N TYR A 162 10.93 -22.17 -14.03
CA TYR A 162 12.33 -22.29 -14.42
C TYR A 162 13.24 -22.74 -13.29
N LEU A 163 12.93 -22.44 -12.03
CA LEU A 163 13.59 -23.05 -10.87
C LEU A 163 13.43 -24.57 -10.85
N TRP A 164 12.27 -25.09 -11.31
CA TRP A 164 12.07 -26.53 -11.43
C TRP A 164 12.95 -27.17 -12.51
N LYS A 165 13.19 -26.47 -13.61
CA LYS A 165 14.01 -26.94 -14.74
C LYS A 165 15.51 -26.70 -14.55
N MET A 166 15.87 -25.98 -13.51
CA MET A 166 17.22 -25.51 -13.29
C MET A 166 18.23 -26.67 -13.18
N PRO A 167 19.33 -26.62 -13.96
CA PRO A 167 20.37 -27.64 -13.89
C PRO A 167 21.05 -27.62 -12.52
N LEU A 168 21.48 -28.78 -12.04
CA LEU A 168 22.19 -28.94 -10.75
C LEU A 168 23.67 -28.49 -10.81
N ILE A 169 24.04 -27.69 -11.81
CA ILE A 169 25.40 -27.19 -12.00
C ILE A 169 25.29 -25.70 -12.28
N GLY A 170 25.76 -24.88 -11.34
CA GLY A 170 25.86 -23.44 -11.50
C GLY A 170 27.28 -23.04 -11.87
N SER A 171 27.41 -22.00 -12.68
CA SER A 171 28.71 -21.35 -12.87
C SER A 171 28.57 -19.87 -12.63
N ARG A 172 29.45 -19.32 -11.79
CA ARG A 172 29.47 -17.88 -11.58
C ARG A 172 29.81 -17.18 -12.88
N VAL A 173 29.00 -16.19 -13.24
CA VAL A 173 29.28 -15.31 -14.36
C VAL A 173 29.85 -14.00 -13.84
N ASP A 174 31.12 -13.74 -14.16
CA ASP A 174 31.84 -12.54 -13.70
C ASP A 174 31.34 -11.27 -14.39
N TYR A 175 30.82 -11.40 -15.61
CA TYR A 175 30.20 -10.29 -16.33
C TYR A 175 28.70 -10.26 -16.05
N LEU A 176 28.23 -9.17 -15.44
CA LEU A 176 26.84 -8.79 -15.62
C LEU A 176 26.72 -8.18 -17.01
N PRO A 177 25.78 -8.60 -17.88
CA PRO A 177 25.52 -7.91 -19.15
C PRO A 177 24.92 -6.52 -18.86
N PHE A 178 25.75 -5.58 -18.41
CA PHE A 178 25.35 -4.29 -17.85
C PHE A 178 25.45 -3.18 -18.91
N ALA A 179 24.46 -3.13 -19.78
CA ALA A 179 24.14 -1.93 -20.57
C ALA A 179 23.06 -1.05 -19.90
N ALA A 180 22.68 -1.32 -18.65
CA ALA A 180 21.40 -0.84 -18.11
C ALA A 180 21.40 -0.21 -16.71
N ILE A 181 22.50 -0.06 -15.97
CA ILE A 181 22.44 0.67 -14.65
C ILE A 181 21.91 2.09 -14.84
N LYS A 182 22.37 2.80 -15.89
CA LYS A 182 21.85 4.15 -16.23
C LYS A 182 20.37 4.11 -16.65
N LYS A 183 19.93 3.07 -17.37
CA LYS A 183 18.52 2.89 -17.77
C LYS A 183 17.64 2.55 -16.58
N ILE A 184 18.16 1.78 -15.63
CA ILE A 184 17.54 1.37 -14.37
C ILE A 184 17.40 2.57 -13.43
N GLY A 185 18.47 3.35 -13.26
CA GLY A 185 18.42 4.63 -12.55
C GLY A 185 17.46 5.60 -13.21
N GLY A 186 17.42 5.65 -14.55
CA GLY A 186 16.46 6.45 -15.29
C GLY A 186 15.00 6.02 -15.07
N ILE A 187 14.71 4.71 -15.07
CA ILE A 187 13.36 4.17 -14.78
C ILE A 187 12.97 4.46 -13.32
N ALA A 188 13.87 4.25 -12.36
CA ALA A 188 13.61 4.55 -10.96
C ALA A 188 13.38 6.06 -10.72
N LEU A 189 14.20 6.92 -11.33
CA LEU A 189 14.04 8.38 -11.25
C LEU A 189 12.74 8.84 -11.92
N SER A 190 12.39 8.26 -13.06
CA SER A 190 11.12 8.56 -13.74
C SER A 190 9.92 8.10 -12.92
N ALA A 191 10.00 6.93 -12.29
CA ALA A 191 8.95 6.43 -11.40
C ALA A 191 8.81 7.30 -10.13
N LEU A 192 9.92 7.81 -9.58
CA LEU A 192 9.91 8.77 -8.48
C LEU A 192 9.30 10.11 -8.89
N LEU A 193 9.64 10.63 -10.09
CA LEU A 193 9.08 11.88 -10.61
C LEU A 193 7.58 11.75 -10.89
N ILE A 194 7.15 10.68 -11.57
CA ILE A 194 5.74 10.41 -11.84
C ILE A 194 4.98 10.16 -10.54
N GLY A 195 5.55 9.37 -9.62
CA GLY A 195 4.97 9.14 -8.29
C GLY A 195 4.86 10.42 -7.47
N GLY A 196 5.88 11.28 -7.49
CA GLY A 196 5.89 12.57 -6.81
C GLY A 196 4.92 13.59 -7.40
N LEU A 197 4.80 13.64 -8.73
CA LEU A 197 3.82 14.49 -9.42
C LEU A 197 2.39 14.02 -9.14
N ALA A 198 2.15 12.70 -9.17
CA ALA A 198 0.88 12.11 -8.79
C ALA A 198 0.56 12.36 -7.31
N TYR A 199 1.55 12.27 -6.42
CA TYR A 199 1.44 12.62 -5.00
C TYR A 199 1.01 14.08 -4.85
N TYR A 200 1.69 15.02 -5.49
CA TYR A 200 1.38 16.45 -5.38
C TYR A 200 -0.01 16.79 -5.95
N ALA A 201 -0.39 16.21 -7.09
CA ALA A 201 -1.65 16.51 -7.74
C ALA A 201 -2.89 15.99 -6.99
N VAL A 202 -2.72 14.99 -6.11
CA VAL A 202 -3.85 14.24 -5.51
C VAL A 202 -3.89 14.38 -4.00
N THR A 203 -2.82 14.82 -3.32
CA THR A 203 -2.89 15.08 -1.88
C THR A 203 -3.99 16.12 -1.62
N PRO A 204 -5.04 15.81 -0.83
CA PRO A 204 -5.98 16.83 -0.41
C PRO A 204 -5.21 17.86 0.43
N ASP A 205 -5.13 19.07 -0.12
CA ASP A 205 -4.41 20.18 0.49
C ASP A 205 -5.34 20.87 1.50
N TYR A 206 -5.10 20.61 2.79
CA TYR A 206 -5.80 21.21 3.92
C TYR A 206 -4.89 22.24 4.59
N ASP A 207 -5.41 23.43 4.88
CA ASP A 207 -4.70 24.50 5.58
C ASP A 207 -4.45 24.14 7.06
N PHE A 208 -5.37 23.36 7.66
CA PHE A 208 -5.23 22.88 9.03
C PHE A 208 -5.99 21.56 9.26
N SER A 209 -5.55 20.85 10.29
CA SER A 209 -6.21 19.64 10.80
C SER A 209 -6.22 19.67 12.33
N ILE A 210 -7.39 19.45 12.92
CA ILE A 210 -7.57 19.30 14.37
C ILE A 210 -8.09 17.89 14.62
N VAL A 211 -7.34 17.08 15.36
CA VAL A 211 -7.70 15.68 15.64
C VAL A 211 -7.85 15.51 17.15
N ASN A 212 -9.02 15.07 17.59
CA ASN A 212 -9.26 14.64 18.96
C ASN A 212 -9.44 13.12 18.98
N GLU A 213 -8.35 12.40 19.24
CA GLU A 213 -8.34 10.93 19.26
C GLU A 213 -9.21 10.37 20.39
N ALA A 214 -9.28 11.05 21.54
CA ALA A 214 -10.07 10.61 22.67
C ALA A 214 -11.56 10.56 22.31
N GLU A 215 -12.07 11.61 21.67
CA GLU A 215 -13.47 11.71 21.23
C GLU A 215 -13.74 11.08 19.87
N LYS A 216 -12.69 10.58 19.19
CA LYS A 216 -12.76 9.98 17.84
C LYS A 216 -13.37 10.91 16.80
N ILE A 217 -12.91 12.16 16.80
CA ILE A 217 -13.34 13.18 15.85
C ILE A 217 -12.13 13.86 15.23
N ALA A 218 -12.22 14.16 13.94
CA ALA A 218 -11.24 14.95 13.23
C ALA A 218 -11.91 16.04 12.37
N LEU A 219 -11.39 17.26 12.43
CA LEU A 219 -11.83 18.40 11.64
C LEU A 219 -10.69 18.84 10.71
N TYR A 220 -10.98 18.86 9.41
CA TYR A 220 -10.06 19.34 8.38
C TYR A 220 -10.61 20.61 7.74
N GLY A 221 -9.75 21.59 7.49
CA GLY A 221 -10.16 22.85 6.91
C GLY A 221 -9.26 23.30 5.76
N LYS A 222 -9.88 23.90 4.75
CA LYS A 222 -9.20 24.54 3.62
C LYS A 222 -9.80 25.92 3.39
N ALA A 223 -8.98 26.97 3.33
CA ALA A 223 -9.51 28.27 2.97
C ALA A 223 -9.71 28.40 1.45
N LYS A 224 -10.84 28.96 1.08
CA LYS A 224 -11.17 29.41 -0.27
C LYS A 224 -11.64 30.86 -0.20
N GLY A 225 -10.68 31.78 -0.30
CA GLY A 225 -10.95 33.22 -0.23
C GLY A 225 -11.60 33.60 1.11
N SER A 226 -12.84 34.05 1.08
CA SER A 226 -13.61 34.47 2.26
C SER A 226 -14.32 33.33 3.00
N LEU A 227 -14.15 32.07 2.57
CA LEU A 227 -14.81 30.91 3.15
C LEU A 227 -13.78 29.85 3.60
N LEU A 228 -14.15 29.05 4.58
CA LEU A 228 -13.49 27.82 4.99
C LEU A 228 -14.35 26.64 4.53
N ASP A 229 -13.79 25.79 3.67
CA ASP A 229 -14.35 24.46 3.41
C ASP A 229 -13.91 23.55 4.56
N LEU A 230 -14.86 23.06 5.34
CA LEU A 230 -14.63 22.21 6.50
C LEU A 230 -15.15 20.80 6.23
N THR A 231 -14.36 19.80 6.63
CA THR A 231 -14.72 18.38 6.59
C THR A 231 -14.55 17.80 7.98
N LEU A 232 -15.66 17.42 8.60
CA LEU A 232 -15.70 16.70 9.86
C LEU A 232 -15.76 15.20 9.59
N LEU A 233 -14.95 14.42 10.30
CA LEU A 233 -15.04 12.97 10.40
C LEU A 233 -15.32 12.59 11.85
N TYR A 234 -16.34 11.77 12.05
CA TYR A 234 -16.80 11.34 13.37
C TYR A 234 -17.13 9.85 13.37
N ALA A 235 -16.65 9.12 14.38
CA ALA A 235 -17.04 7.74 14.63
C ALA A 235 -18.03 7.68 15.81
N PRO A 236 -19.34 7.45 15.60
CA PRO A 236 -20.33 7.50 16.66
C PRO A 236 -20.11 6.39 17.68
N ARG A 237 -20.33 6.73 18.97
CA ARG A 237 -20.26 5.79 20.10
C ARG A 237 -21.64 5.25 20.45
N THR A 238 -22.70 6.06 20.33
CA THR A 238 -24.04 5.71 20.86
C THR A 238 -25.15 5.66 19.82
N CYS A 239 -24.93 6.14 18.60
CA CYS A 239 -25.95 6.01 17.55
C CYS A 239 -26.18 4.54 17.22
N GLY A 240 -27.39 4.04 17.48
CA GLY A 240 -27.89 2.71 17.11
C GLY A 240 -27.54 1.60 18.11
N SER A 241 -28.54 1.20 18.90
CA SER A 241 -28.48 0.07 19.84
C SER A 241 -28.35 -1.33 19.20
N ASN A 242 -27.95 -1.45 17.93
CA ASN A 242 -27.85 -2.73 17.21
C ASN A 242 -26.57 -2.90 16.35
N TYR A 243 -25.46 -2.28 16.73
CA TYR A 243 -24.15 -2.63 16.17
C TYR A 243 -23.53 -3.76 17.00
N LYS A 244 -23.63 -5.01 16.52
CA LYS A 244 -22.86 -6.13 17.08
C LYS A 244 -21.74 -6.51 16.12
N VAL A 245 -20.52 -6.13 16.47
CA VAL A 245 -19.30 -6.65 15.84
C VAL A 245 -19.03 -8.04 16.43
N THR A 246 -19.32 -9.10 15.69
CA THR A 246 -18.87 -10.46 16.01
C THR A 246 -17.54 -10.76 15.33
N LYS A 247 -16.69 -11.56 15.97
CA LYS A 247 -15.32 -11.94 15.57
C LYS A 247 -15.17 -12.62 14.18
N GLU A 248 -16.26 -12.79 13.42
CA GLU A 248 -16.32 -13.63 12.21
C GLU A 248 -16.80 -12.89 10.94
N GLY A 249 -16.93 -11.56 10.97
CA GLY A 249 -17.41 -10.78 9.81
C GLY A 249 -18.84 -10.29 9.98
N ILE A 250 -19.17 -9.22 9.25
CA ILE A 250 -20.30 -8.32 9.52
C ILE A 250 -21.59 -8.83 8.88
N VAL A 251 -22.64 -9.01 9.70
CA VAL A 251 -24.03 -8.99 9.22
C VAL A 251 -24.52 -7.55 9.32
N MET A 252 -24.76 -6.92 8.16
CA MET A 252 -25.36 -5.60 8.08
C MET A 252 -26.86 -5.68 8.40
N THR A 253 -27.25 -5.35 9.63
CA THR A 253 -28.66 -5.00 9.92
C THR A 253 -28.83 -3.51 9.65
N TYR A 254 -29.47 -3.19 8.53
CA TYR A 254 -29.93 -1.84 8.18
C TYR A 254 -30.78 -1.28 9.33
N SER A 255 -30.22 -0.37 10.13
CA SER A 255 -31.01 0.46 11.04
C SER A 255 -31.17 1.83 10.39
N ALA A 256 -32.41 2.16 10.04
CA ALA A 256 -32.82 3.40 9.38
C ALA A 256 -32.90 4.59 10.36
N HIS A 257 -31.96 4.70 11.31
CA HIS A 257 -31.83 5.88 12.18
C HIS A 257 -30.48 6.53 11.88
N THR A 258 -30.50 7.53 11.01
CA THR A 258 -29.38 8.42 10.78
C THR A 258 -29.15 9.24 12.04
N CYS A 259 -27.96 9.18 12.65
CA CYS A 259 -27.58 10.09 13.74
C CYS A 259 -27.97 11.53 13.36
N GLU A 260 -28.78 12.22 14.15
CA GLU A 260 -28.93 13.66 13.97
C GLU A 260 -27.61 14.34 14.36
N VAL A 261 -26.95 14.99 13.40
CA VAL A 261 -25.75 15.78 13.63
C VAL A 261 -26.03 17.24 13.29
N GLU A 262 -25.88 18.09 14.29
CA GLU A 262 -26.05 19.53 14.16
C GLU A 262 -24.70 20.23 14.25
N VAL A 263 -24.44 21.13 13.29
CA VAL A 263 -23.20 21.91 13.25
C VAL A 263 -23.52 23.37 13.51
N TYR A 264 -22.77 23.97 14.43
CA TYR A 264 -22.86 25.38 14.80
C TYR A 264 -21.52 26.06 14.51
N VAL A 265 -21.56 27.23 13.87
CA VAL A 265 -20.38 28.06 13.62
C VAL A 265 -20.60 29.41 14.30
N ASP A 266 -19.72 29.76 15.23
CA ASP A 266 -19.83 30.95 16.08
C ASP A 266 -21.24 31.12 16.68
N GLY A 267 -21.82 30.01 17.17
CA GLY A 267 -23.15 29.97 17.78
C GLY A 267 -24.34 29.89 16.82
N ASN A 268 -24.12 29.98 15.50
CA ASN A 268 -25.19 29.89 14.51
C ASN A 268 -25.31 28.48 13.93
N LYS A 269 -26.52 27.90 13.98
CA LYS A 269 -26.81 26.58 13.38
C LYS A 269 -26.69 26.64 11.86
N LEU A 270 -25.93 25.73 11.27
CA LEU A 270 -25.83 25.53 9.83
C LEU A 270 -26.88 24.51 9.36
N ASN A 271 -27.72 24.93 8.42
CA ASN A 271 -28.73 24.05 7.80
C ASN A 271 -28.26 23.46 6.45
N THR A 272 -27.04 23.78 5.97
CA THR A 272 -26.58 23.50 4.60
C THR A 272 -25.31 22.62 4.55
N GLY A 273 -25.23 21.60 5.39
CA GLY A 273 -24.20 20.56 5.27
C GLY A 273 -24.62 19.48 4.28
N THR A 274 -23.69 18.99 3.46
CA THR A 274 -23.88 17.71 2.75
C THR A 274 -23.43 16.58 3.67
N TYR A 275 -24.33 15.63 3.92
CA TYR A 275 -24.13 14.51 4.84
C TYR A 275 -23.82 13.23 4.08
N GLU A 276 -22.73 12.55 4.43
CA GLU A 276 -22.40 11.21 3.93
C GLU A 276 -22.07 10.29 5.12
N ALA A 277 -22.95 9.33 5.41
CA ALA A 277 -22.66 8.24 6.33
C ALA A 277 -21.92 7.12 5.57
N MET A 278 -20.85 6.59 6.16
CA MET A 278 -20.00 5.55 5.58
C MET A 278 -19.60 4.51 6.61
N GLU A 279 -19.20 3.33 6.17
CA GLU A 279 -18.54 2.35 7.05
C GLU A 279 -17.03 2.64 7.11
N ALA A 280 -16.44 2.73 8.31
CA ALA A 280 -14.99 2.86 8.43
C ALA A 280 -14.34 1.50 8.17
N SER A 281 -13.44 1.45 7.19
CA SER A 281 -12.55 0.31 6.98
C SER A 281 -11.12 0.79 6.74
N GLY A 282 -10.14 0.02 7.23
CA GLY A 282 -8.71 0.27 7.00
C GLY A 282 -8.19 1.53 7.71
N ALA A 283 -7.70 2.52 6.96
CA ALA A 283 -7.04 3.70 7.54
C ALA A 283 -7.86 4.53 8.52
N LEU A 284 -9.19 4.50 8.40
CA LEU A 284 -10.09 5.17 9.34
C LEU A 284 -10.22 4.39 10.66
N GLU A 285 -10.07 3.07 10.62
CA GLU A 285 -9.93 2.23 11.82
C GLU A 285 -8.61 2.54 12.55
N ASN A 286 -7.54 2.82 11.79
CA ASN A 286 -6.25 3.25 12.35
C ASN A 286 -6.28 4.68 12.93
N LEU A 287 -7.13 5.59 12.42
CA LEU A 287 -7.28 6.96 12.94
C LEU A 287 -7.94 6.97 14.34
N PHE A 288 -8.86 6.04 14.59
CA PHE A 288 -9.63 5.99 15.84
C PHE A 288 -9.37 4.74 16.70
N GLY A 289 -8.43 3.88 16.26
CA GLY A 289 -8.04 2.66 16.95
C GLY A 289 -9.15 1.60 17.08
N THR A 290 -10.23 1.70 16.29
CA THR A 290 -11.37 0.77 16.40
C THR A 290 -11.78 0.19 15.04
N PRO A 291 -11.63 -1.14 14.84
CA PRO A 291 -12.12 -1.83 13.66
C PRO A 291 -13.65 -1.78 13.54
N GLY A 292 -14.18 -1.62 12.32
CA GLY A 292 -15.59 -1.82 11.98
C GLY A 292 -16.58 -0.81 12.55
N VAL A 293 -16.15 0.43 12.85
CA VAL A 293 -17.05 1.49 13.33
C VAL A 293 -17.64 2.23 12.12
N GLY A 294 -18.93 2.56 12.12
CA GLY A 294 -19.47 3.51 11.12
C GLY A 294 -18.79 4.87 11.28
N ILE A 295 -18.52 5.59 10.20
CA ILE A 295 -18.07 6.98 10.25
C ILE A 295 -19.08 7.86 9.56
N VAL A 296 -19.30 9.05 10.11
CA VAL A 296 -20.08 10.10 9.48
C VAL A 296 -19.11 11.16 8.98
N ARG A 297 -19.16 11.46 7.68
CA ARG A 297 -18.50 12.64 7.10
C ARG A 297 -19.53 13.73 6.91
N ILE A 298 -19.17 14.92 7.35
CA ILE A 298 -19.97 16.13 7.13
C ILE A 298 -19.08 17.16 6.46
N THR A 299 -19.52 17.63 5.30
CA THR A 299 -18.83 18.72 4.59
C THR A 299 -19.71 19.96 4.61
N PHE A 300 -19.15 21.08 5.04
CA PHE A 300 -19.86 22.35 5.18
C PHE A 300 -18.92 23.53 4.96
N GLN A 301 -19.50 24.70 4.72
CA GLN A 301 -18.76 25.95 4.55
C GLN A 301 -18.97 26.85 5.76
N ALA A 302 -17.90 27.47 6.23
CA ALA A 302 -17.91 28.47 7.29
C ALA A 302 -17.32 29.81 6.79
N PRO A 303 -17.66 30.95 7.40
CA PRO A 303 -16.98 32.21 7.15
C PRO A 303 -15.46 32.11 7.40
N GLY A 304 -14.66 32.83 6.61
CA GLY A 304 -13.19 32.86 6.73
C GLY A 304 -12.65 33.38 8.06
N ASN A 305 -13.47 34.16 8.77
CA ASN A 305 -13.19 34.70 10.11
C ASN A 305 -13.83 33.87 11.23
N ALA A 306 -14.37 32.69 10.93
CA ALA A 306 -14.98 31.84 11.94
C ALA A 306 -13.96 31.47 13.02
N SER A 307 -14.37 31.59 14.28
CA SER A 307 -13.49 31.32 15.43
C SER A 307 -13.75 29.97 16.06
N THR A 308 -15.00 29.52 16.03
CA THR A 308 -15.46 28.33 16.73
C THR A 308 -16.40 27.49 15.89
N VAL A 309 -16.22 26.17 15.97
CA VAL A 309 -17.14 25.19 15.43
C VAL A 309 -17.57 24.29 16.58
N VAL A 310 -18.87 24.22 16.84
CA VAL A 310 -19.45 23.28 17.80
C VAL A 310 -20.24 22.26 17.01
N VAL A 311 -19.98 20.99 17.27
CA VAL A 311 -20.75 19.89 16.70
C VAL A 311 -21.50 19.21 17.84
N SER A 312 -22.81 19.11 17.67
CA SER A 312 -23.72 18.42 18.57
C SER A 312 -24.14 17.11 17.93
N PHE A 313 -23.94 16.03 18.65
CA PHE A 313 -24.32 14.68 18.23
C PHE A 313 -25.46 14.19 19.11
N GLU A 314 -26.49 13.60 18.49
CA GLU A 314 -27.58 13.00 19.24
C GLU A 314 -27.08 11.96 20.25
N GLY A 315 -27.33 12.18 21.54
CA GLY A 315 -26.96 11.26 22.60
C GLY A 315 -25.49 11.28 23.02
N GLU A 316 -24.69 12.28 22.59
CA GLU A 316 -23.31 12.50 23.05
C GLU A 316 -23.06 13.94 23.50
N GLU A 317 -21.93 14.18 24.16
CA GLU A 317 -21.50 15.53 24.55
C GLU A 317 -21.08 16.35 23.33
N ASN A 318 -21.35 17.66 23.38
CA ASN A 318 -20.97 18.57 22.31
C ASN A 318 -19.46 18.71 22.22
N VAL A 319 -18.92 18.64 21.01
CA VAL A 319 -17.50 18.81 20.75
C VAL A 319 -17.22 20.16 20.13
N THR A 320 -16.28 20.90 20.72
CA THR A 320 -15.94 22.26 20.31
C THR A 320 -14.55 22.32 19.74
N PHE A 321 -14.43 22.83 18.52
CA PHE A 321 -13.18 23.11 17.84
C PHE A 321 -12.92 24.62 17.84
N GLN A 322 -11.73 25.00 18.30
CA GLN A 322 -11.20 26.35 18.11
C GLN A 322 -10.50 26.40 16.75
N LEU A 323 -11.04 27.20 15.83
CA LEU A 323 -10.46 27.34 14.50
C LEU A 323 -9.22 28.25 14.57
N PRO A 324 -8.15 27.93 13.84
CA PRO A 324 -7.02 28.83 13.73
C PRO A 324 -7.49 30.11 13.01
N LEU A 325 -7.51 31.22 13.73
CA LEU A 325 -7.81 32.54 13.15
C LEU A 325 -6.79 32.84 12.05
N LYS A 326 -7.24 32.97 10.81
CA LYS A 326 -6.41 33.57 9.76
C LYS A 326 -6.20 35.04 10.09
N ARG A 327 -4.93 35.44 10.23
CA ARG A 327 -4.50 36.83 10.03
C ARG A 327 -4.42 37.13 8.54
#